data_AF-A0A2G5T5A0-F1
#
_entry.id   AF-A0A2G5T5A0-F1
#
_cell.length_a   1.000
_cell.length_b   1.000
_cell.length_c   1.000
_cell.angle_alpha   90.00
_cell.angle_beta   90.00
_cell.angle_gamma   90.00
#
_symmetry.space_group_name_H-M   'P 1'
#
loop_
_entity.id
_entity.type
_entity.pdbx_description
1 polymer ?
#
loop_
_entity_poly.entity_id
_entity_poly.type
_entity_poly.pdbx_seq_one_letter_code
_entity_poly.pdbx_strand_id
1 'polypeptide(L)'
;MTQIEVIEGEKHAREFFALEEDVQIWEFLHRFAYDETEQIAEKFTGPHPNLGRKIWKMFVRETDSRRSVSVLCTRYRKMTKNLHNMPFGTEMKLNLYYSLDIPVPEEFTREAWRCAKILLNKENLVEEFEMKTDEEVRTDIEEEYELMEGLVKKRMEKIEKEENGKLQEQRRQYYQKQKEKKQQEAEAEATAEVTVDVLPSPPDNLKKIPKKRLSSQMLENEVTAPPSKRPRVYYSVEDDVKLWTHLLSKVNSEHELNPKSGKFWKEFLGENAEKIMERKLAYHYGKMANNLHKMPFDMRMKTVLYYALHIPVESRFLEHLKSKTDVTIDENGCIVAYNSFEISGEADYIPTKKPTSRRTSRLDIY
;
A
#
# COMPACT_ATOMS: atom_id res chain seq x y z
N MET A 1 15.39 -50.53 -55.08
CA MET A 1 15.83 -50.22 -53.71
C MET A 1 15.71 -48.72 -53.53
N THR A 2 14.65 -48.24 -52.90
CA THR A 2 14.40 -46.81 -52.65
C THR A 2 14.85 -46.50 -51.23
N GLN A 3 15.86 -45.66 -51.10
CA GLN A 3 16.38 -45.21 -49.81
C GLN A 3 15.38 -44.23 -49.19
N ILE A 4 14.85 -44.59 -48.02
CA ILE A 4 14.03 -43.71 -47.18
C ILE A 4 15.02 -42.93 -46.31
N GLU A 5 15.29 -41.68 -46.67
CA GLU A 5 16.03 -40.76 -45.80
C GLU A 5 15.18 -40.43 -44.58
N VAL A 6 15.64 -40.88 -43.41
CA VAL A 6 15.06 -40.56 -42.11
C VAL A 6 15.45 -39.11 -41.80
N ILE A 7 14.53 -38.18 -42.03
CA ILE A 7 14.67 -36.79 -41.60
C ILE A 7 14.60 -36.78 -40.07
N GLU A 8 15.77 -36.64 -39.42
CA GLU A 8 15.87 -36.46 -37.98
C GLU A 8 15.09 -35.21 -37.57
N GLY A 9 14.00 -35.43 -36.82
CA GLY A 9 13.12 -34.35 -36.38
C GLY A 9 13.83 -33.39 -35.44
N GLU A 10 14.11 -32.18 -35.92
CA GLU A 10 14.47 -31.04 -35.09
C GLU A 10 13.44 -30.89 -33.97
N LYS A 11 13.86 -31.13 -32.73
CA LYS A 11 13.04 -30.86 -31.55
C LYS A 11 12.85 -29.35 -31.46
N HIS A 12 11.79 -28.84 -32.06
CA HIS A 12 11.41 -27.43 -31.97
C HIS A 12 11.38 -27.05 -30.49
N ALA A 13 12.27 -26.12 -30.10
CA ALA A 13 12.27 -25.54 -28.78
C ALA A 13 10.86 -25.10 -28.46
N ARG A 14 10.37 -25.38 -27.24
CA ARG A 14 9.03 -24.96 -26.81
C ARG A 14 9.00 -23.44 -26.81
N GLU A 15 8.51 -22.86 -27.90
CA GLU A 15 8.31 -21.43 -28.01
C GLU A 15 7.28 -20.99 -26.96
N PHE A 16 7.69 -20.10 -26.07
CA PHE A 16 6.81 -19.50 -25.08
C PHE A 16 5.85 -18.51 -25.75
N PHE A 17 4.64 -18.36 -25.20
CA PHE A 17 3.71 -17.33 -25.62
C PHE A 17 4.12 -15.98 -25.03
N ALA A 18 4.23 -14.97 -25.89
CA ALA A 18 4.43 -13.59 -25.47
C ALA A 18 3.13 -12.99 -24.93
N LEU A 19 3.22 -11.92 -24.14
CA LEU A 19 2.04 -11.23 -23.61
C LEU A 19 1.21 -10.60 -24.76
N GLU A 20 1.90 -10.13 -25.79
CA GLU A 20 1.32 -9.53 -26.97
C GLU A 20 0.48 -10.54 -27.77
N GLU A 21 0.93 -11.81 -27.85
CA GLU A 21 0.14 -12.88 -28.47
C GLU A 21 -1.14 -13.16 -27.67
N ASP A 22 -1.05 -13.17 -26.34
CA ASP A 22 -2.23 -13.36 -25.48
C ASP A 22 -3.22 -12.20 -25.63
N VAL A 23 -2.72 -10.95 -25.73
CA VAL A 23 -3.55 -9.77 -25.97
C VAL A 23 -4.29 -9.88 -27.31
N GLN A 24 -3.58 -10.22 -28.39
CA GLN A 24 -4.18 -10.40 -29.72
C GLN A 24 -5.26 -11.48 -29.74
N ILE A 25 -5.05 -12.59 -29.01
CA ILE A 25 -6.05 -13.67 -28.90
C ILE A 25 -7.33 -13.14 -28.24
N TRP A 26 -7.21 -12.39 -27.15
CA TRP A 26 -8.37 -11.86 -26.44
C TRP A 26 -9.11 -10.78 -27.22
N GLU A 27 -8.38 -9.86 -27.86
CA GLU A 27 -8.96 -8.84 -28.75
C GLU A 27 -9.73 -9.51 -29.91
N PHE A 28 -9.16 -10.54 -30.52
CA PHE A 28 -9.84 -11.31 -31.55
C PHE A 28 -11.15 -11.93 -31.03
N LEU A 29 -11.14 -12.52 -29.83
CA LEU A 29 -12.36 -13.09 -29.23
C LEU A 29 -13.39 -12.01 -28.86
N HIS A 30 -12.94 -10.84 -28.39
CA HIS A 30 -13.81 -9.72 -27.99
C HIS A 30 -14.66 -9.20 -29.16
N ARG A 31 -14.14 -9.22 -30.39
CA ARG A 31 -14.91 -8.87 -31.61
C ARG A 31 -16.16 -9.74 -31.86
N PHE A 32 -16.24 -10.92 -31.26
CA PHE A 32 -17.42 -11.80 -31.34
C PHE A 32 -18.32 -11.72 -30.09
N ALA A 33 -17.89 -10.96 -29.09
CA ALA A 33 -18.55 -10.80 -27.80
C ALA A 33 -19.19 -9.42 -27.62
N TYR A 34 -18.80 -8.44 -28.44
CA TYR A 34 -19.21 -7.05 -28.32
C TYR A 34 -19.70 -6.51 -29.65
N ASP A 35 -20.89 -5.94 -29.66
CA ASP A 35 -21.40 -5.17 -30.79
C ASP A 35 -21.10 -3.68 -30.54
N GLU A 36 -20.25 -3.11 -31.38
CA GLU A 36 -19.86 -1.70 -31.29
C GLU A 36 -21.04 -0.75 -31.61
N THR A 37 -22.04 -1.21 -32.36
CA THR A 37 -23.18 -0.38 -32.77
C THR A 37 -24.18 -0.18 -31.64
N GLU A 38 -24.51 -1.26 -30.92
CA GLU A 38 -25.43 -1.23 -29.78
C GLU A 38 -24.72 -0.92 -28.45
N GLN A 39 -23.38 -0.97 -28.44
CA GLN A 39 -22.53 -0.85 -27.25
C GLN A 39 -22.88 -1.86 -26.14
N ILE A 40 -23.41 -3.02 -26.51
CA ILE A 40 -23.86 -4.06 -25.60
C ILE A 40 -23.00 -5.32 -25.82
N ALA A 41 -22.62 -5.96 -24.71
CA ALA A 41 -22.01 -7.28 -24.76
C ALA A 41 -23.10 -8.32 -25.04
N GLU A 42 -22.98 -9.05 -26.14
CA GLU A 42 -23.88 -10.15 -26.47
C GLU A 42 -23.27 -11.49 -26.05
N LYS A 43 -24.12 -12.49 -25.82
CA LYS A 43 -23.63 -13.87 -25.70
C LYS A 43 -22.91 -14.26 -26.99
N PHE A 44 -21.78 -14.95 -26.84
CA PHE A 44 -20.85 -15.20 -27.93
C PHE A 44 -21.52 -15.82 -29.15
N THR A 45 -21.58 -15.07 -30.26
CA THR A 45 -22.32 -15.47 -31.47
C THR A 45 -21.52 -16.42 -32.39
N GLY A 46 -20.22 -16.52 -32.15
CA GLY A 46 -19.30 -17.37 -32.94
C GLY A 46 -19.18 -18.82 -32.47
N PRO A 47 -18.39 -19.65 -33.18
CA PRO A 47 -18.04 -20.99 -32.70
C PRO A 47 -17.29 -20.91 -31.37
N HIS A 48 -17.92 -21.42 -30.31
CA HIS A 48 -17.38 -21.29 -28.95
C HIS A 48 -15.91 -21.80 -28.85
N PRO A 49 -14.99 -21.04 -28.22
CA PRO A 49 -13.56 -21.37 -28.21
C PRO A 49 -13.22 -22.73 -27.59
N ASN A 50 -14.06 -23.23 -26.67
CA ASN A 50 -13.89 -24.55 -26.06
C ASN A 50 -14.47 -25.71 -26.90
N LEU A 51 -15.42 -25.45 -27.81
CA LEU A 51 -16.17 -26.50 -28.51
C LEU A 51 -15.64 -26.82 -29.91
N GLY A 52 -14.79 -25.97 -30.50
CA GLY A 52 -14.37 -26.16 -31.89
C GLY A 52 -13.00 -25.60 -32.25
N ARG A 53 -12.41 -26.21 -33.30
CA ARG A 53 -11.18 -25.73 -33.95
C ARG A 53 -11.43 -24.61 -34.96
N LYS A 54 -12.70 -24.30 -35.28
CA LYS A 54 -13.09 -23.36 -36.35
C LYS A 54 -12.61 -21.94 -36.05
N ILE A 55 -12.89 -21.44 -34.85
CA ILE A 55 -12.50 -20.08 -34.45
C ILE A 55 -10.98 -19.90 -34.43
N TRP A 56 -10.24 -20.91 -33.96
CA TRP A 56 -8.78 -20.89 -33.95
C TRP A 56 -8.18 -20.96 -35.36
N LYS A 57 -8.83 -21.65 -36.32
CA LYS A 57 -8.43 -21.60 -37.73
C LYS A 57 -8.66 -20.21 -38.33
N MET A 58 -9.75 -19.53 -37.94
CA MET A 58 -10.00 -18.15 -38.35
C MET A 58 -8.94 -17.21 -37.79
N PHE A 59 -8.64 -17.31 -36.49
CA PHE A 59 -7.56 -16.54 -35.86
C PHE A 59 -6.23 -16.70 -36.61
N VAL A 60 -5.81 -17.95 -36.89
CA VAL A 60 -4.55 -18.22 -37.61
C VAL A 60 -4.54 -17.56 -39.00
N ARG A 61 -5.67 -17.59 -39.70
CA ARG A 61 -5.80 -16.99 -41.04
C ARG A 61 -5.81 -15.46 -41.02
N GLU A 62 -6.36 -14.85 -39.98
CA GLU A 62 -6.49 -13.38 -39.89
C GLU A 62 -5.26 -12.70 -39.29
N THR A 63 -4.52 -13.40 -38.44
CA THR A 63 -3.34 -12.84 -37.74
C THR A 63 -2.02 -13.38 -38.26
N ASP A 64 -2.05 -14.26 -39.27
CA ASP A 64 -0.90 -15.03 -39.76
C ASP A 64 -0.10 -15.72 -38.64
N SER A 65 -0.81 -16.15 -37.58
CA SER A 65 -0.18 -16.77 -36.43
C SER A 65 0.51 -18.08 -36.83
N ARG A 66 1.79 -18.20 -36.45
CA ARG A 66 2.58 -19.43 -36.67
C ARG A 66 2.19 -20.56 -35.72
N ARG A 67 1.34 -20.29 -34.73
CA ARG A 67 0.93 -21.27 -33.72
C ARG A 67 -0.05 -22.27 -34.32
N SER A 68 0.17 -23.55 -34.04
CA SER A 68 -0.82 -24.56 -34.42
C SER A 68 -2.13 -24.35 -33.65
N VAL A 69 -3.26 -24.68 -34.29
CA VAL A 69 -4.60 -24.61 -33.67
C VAL A 69 -4.66 -25.36 -32.33
N SER A 70 -4.02 -26.52 -32.24
CA SER A 70 -4.01 -27.30 -30.99
C SER A 70 -3.30 -26.55 -29.86
N VAL A 71 -2.20 -25.87 -30.17
CA VAL A 71 -1.41 -25.11 -29.18
C VAL A 71 -2.20 -23.89 -28.71
N LEU A 72 -2.91 -23.20 -29.61
CA LEU A 72 -3.83 -22.10 -29.26
C LEU A 72 -4.97 -22.56 -28.35
N CYS A 73 -5.63 -23.68 -28.65
CA CYS A 73 -6.68 -24.23 -27.77
C CYS A 73 -6.15 -24.52 -26.35
N THR A 74 -4.96 -25.11 -26.24
CA THR A 74 -4.33 -25.38 -24.93
C THR A 74 -3.95 -24.08 -24.22
N ARG A 75 -3.48 -23.07 -24.96
CA ARG A 75 -3.10 -21.77 -24.40
C ARG A 75 -4.33 -21.02 -23.86
N TYR A 76 -5.41 -20.96 -24.62
CA TYR A 76 -6.67 -20.32 -24.22
C TYR A 76 -7.16 -20.82 -22.86
N ARG A 77 -7.21 -22.13 -22.63
CA ARG A 77 -7.63 -22.71 -21.33
C ARG A 77 -6.76 -22.29 -20.14
N LYS A 78 -5.51 -21.89 -20.40
CA LYS A 78 -4.61 -21.34 -19.37
C LYS A 78 -4.83 -19.85 -19.19
N MET A 79 -5.10 -19.13 -20.28
CA MET A 79 -5.37 -17.70 -20.27
C MET A 79 -6.68 -17.36 -19.57
N THR A 80 -7.74 -18.17 -19.71
CA THR A 80 -9.05 -17.93 -19.07
C THR A 80 -8.93 -17.76 -17.55
N LYS A 81 -8.01 -18.50 -16.92
CA LYS A 81 -7.72 -18.40 -15.48
C LYS A 81 -7.07 -17.09 -15.06
N ASN A 82 -6.46 -16.38 -16.01
CA ASN A 82 -5.69 -15.16 -15.79
C ASN A 82 -6.27 -13.96 -16.54
N LEU A 83 -7.51 -14.05 -17.06
CA LEU A 83 -8.13 -12.98 -17.84
C LEU A 83 -8.15 -11.64 -17.07
N HIS A 84 -8.44 -11.69 -15.77
CA HIS A 84 -8.39 -10.52 -14.88
C HIS A 84 -7.03 -9.81 -14.80
N ASN A 85 -5.93 -10.53 -15.04
CA ASN A 85 -4.57 -9.98 -15.03
C ASN A 85 -4.15 -9.39 -16.38
N MET A 86 -4.98 -9.53 -17.42
CA MET A 86 -4.68 -8.92 -18.71
C MET A 86 -4.75 -7.40 -18.63
N PRO A 87 -3.96 -6.67 -19.44
CA PRO A 87 -3.89 -5.21 -19.45
C PRO A 87 -5.09 -4.58 -20.17
N PHE A 88 -6.29 -5.06 -19.88
CA PHE A 88 -7.56 -4.57 -20.42
C PHE A 88 -8.31 -3.74 -19.38
N GLY A 89 -9.18 -2.85 -19.84
CA GLY A 89 -10.16 -2.19 -18.99
C GLY A 89 -11.15 -3.19 -18.38
N THR A 90 -11.78 -2.80 -17.27
CA THR A 90 -12.76 -3.62 -16.55
C THR A 90 -13.93 -4.03 -17.43
N GLU A 91 -14.42 -3.11 -18.29
CA GLU A 91 -15.51 -3.36 -19.23
C GLU A 91 -15.17 -4.50 -20.19
N MET A 92 -14.05 -4.42 -20.93
CA MET A 92 -13.64 -5.47 -21.86
C MET A 92 -13.48 -6.83 -21.17
N LYS A 93 -12.94 -6.84 -19.94
CA LYS A 93 -12.85 -8.07 -19.13
C LYS A 93 -14.23 -8.64 -18.82
N LEU A 94 -15.19 -7.79 -18.41
CA LEU A 94 -16.56 -8.21 -18.13
C LEU A 94 -17.28 -8.72 -19.37
N ASN A 95 -17.13 -8.05 -20.53
CA ASN A 95 -17.66 -8.54 -21.80
C ASN A 95 -17.14 -9.96 -22.08
N LEU A 96 -15.83 -10.19 -21.93
CA LEU A 96 -15.23 -11.51 -22.14
C LEU A 96 -15.71 -12.55 -21.12
N TYR A 97 -15.83 -12.20 -19.83
CA TYR A 97 -16.37 -13.10 -18.80
C TYR A 97 -17.82 -13.49 -19.09
N TYR A 98 -18.64 -12.51 -19.46
CA TYR A 98 -20.06 -12.67 -19.77
C TYR A 98 -20.29 -13.50 -21.03
N SER A 99 -19.65 -13.13 -22.15
CA SER A 99 -19.93 -13.74 -23.45
C SER A 99 -19.38 -15.16 -23.54
N LEU A 100 -18.24 -15.44 -22.90
CA LEU A 100 -17.56 -16.75 -22.98
C LEU A 100 -17.92 -17.71 -21.84
N ASP A 101 -18.89 -17.34 -21.00
CA ASP A 101 -19.31 -18.11 -19.80
C ASP A 101 -18.11 -18.54 -18.94
N ILE A 102 -17.20 -17.59 -18.66
CA ILE A 102 -16.04 -17.83 -17.82
C ILE A 102 -16.40 -17.45 -16.38
N PRO A 103 -16.18 -18.32 -15.37
CA PRO A 103 -16.37 -17.96 -13.97
C PRO A 103 -15.48 -16.78 -13.57
N VAL A 104 -16.10 -15.78 -12.96
CA VAL A 104 -15.41 -14.58 -12.48
C VAL A 104 -14.64 -14.93 -11.19
N PRO A 105 -13.32 -14.73 -11.14
CA PRO A 105 -12.54 -14.99 -9.93
C PRO A 105 -12.81 -13.92 -8.87
N GLU A 106 -12.83 -14.31 -7.60
CA GLU A 106 -13.07 -13.43 -6.44
C GLU A 106 -12.08 -12.24 -6.38
N GLU A 107 -10.85 -12.42 -6.86
CA GLU A 107 -9.85 -11.35 -6.93
C GLU A 107 -10.31 -10.20 -7.85
N PHE A 108 -11.05 -10.52 -8.91
CA PHE A 108 -11.55 -9.54 -9.88
C PHE A 108 -12.93 -9.00 -9.52
N THR A 109 -13.79 -9.77 -8.81
CA THR A 109 -15.15 -9.31 -8.46
C THR A 109 -15.13 -7.99 -7.69
N ARG A 110 -14.14 -7.78 -6.80
CA ARG A 110 -13.97 -6.52 -6.07
C ARG A 110 -13.65 -5.33 -6.98
N GLU A 111 -12.76 -5.52 -7.95
CA GLU A 111 -12.43 -4.49 -8.94
C GLU A 111 -13.64 -4.20 -9.84
N ALA A 112 -14.33 -5.26 -10.26
CA ALA A 112 -15.47 -5.18 -11.14
C ALA A 112 -16.66 -4.49 -10.48
N TRP A 113 -16.98 -4.79 -9.22
CA TRP A 113 -18.06 -4.13 -8.45
C TRP A 113 -17.81 -2.64 -8.18
N ARG A 114 -16.56 -2.18 -8.24
CA ARG A 114 -16.27 -0.74 -8.17
C ARG A 114 -16.66 -0.01 -9.45
N CYS A 115 -16.59 -0.68 -10.59
CA CYS A 115 -16.81 -0.07 -11.90
C CYS A 115 -18.17 -0.41 -12.52
N ALA A 116 -18.83 -1.47 -12.04
CA ALA A 116 -20.04 -2.00 -12.65
C ALA A 116 -20.99 -2.59 -11.59
N LYS A 117 -22.29 -2.55 -11.87
CA LYS A 117 -23.31 -3.35 -11.18
C LYS A 117 -23.31 -4.72 -11.86
N ILE A 118 -23.06 -5.80 -11.11
CA ILE A 118 -22.86 -7.14 -11.68
C ILE A 118 -23.74 -8.13 -10.95
N LEU A 119 -24.51 -8.92 -11.71
CA LEU A 119 -25.26 -10.06 -11.23
C LEU A 119 -24.52 -11.35 -11.58
N LEU A 120 -24.11 -12.09 -10.55
CA LEU A 120 -23.44 -13.39 -10.68
C LEU A 120 -24.37 -14.52 -10.28
N ASN A 121 -24.33 -15.63 -11.02
CA ASN A 121 -25.05 -16.85 -10.65
C ASN A 121 -24.29 -17.69 -9.60
N LYS A 122 -24.83 -18.85 -9.24
CA LYS A 122 -24.24 -19.77 -8.24
C LYS A 122 -22.87 -20.34 -8.64
N GLU A 123 -22.52 -20.27 -9.92
CA GLU A 123 -21.26 -20.74 -10.50
C GLU A 123 -20.27 -19.59 -10.75
N ASN A 124 -20.58 -18.39 -10.26
CA ASN A 124 -19.86 -17.14 -10.50
C ASN A 124 -19.78 -16.74 -11.98
N LEU A 125 -20.76 -17.15 -12.80
CA LEU A 125 -20.91 -16.67 -14.17
C LEU A 125 -21.68 -15.34 -14.15
N VAL A 126 -21.31 -14.41 -15.02
CA VAL A 126 -22.04 -13.16 -15.20
C VAL A 126 -23.35 -13.44 -15.92
N GLU A 127 -24.47 -13.11 -15.29
CA GLU A 127 -25.80 -13.16 -15.90
C GLU A 127 -26.16 -11.82 -16.53
N GLU A 128 -25.85 -10.72 -15.83
CA GLU A 128 -26.10 -9.35 -16.27
C GLU A 128 -25.03 -8.44 -15.66
N PHE A 129 -24.65 -7.38 -16.38
CA PHE A 129 -23.86 -6.30 -15.81
C PHE A 129 -24.18 -4.97 -16.49
N GLU A 130 -24.01 -3.89 -15.75
CA GLU A 130 -24.14 -2.51 -16.23
C GLU A 130 -22.94 -1.72 -15.71
N MET A 131 -22.20 -1.06 -16.62
CA MET A 131 -21.11 -0.18 -16.22
C MET A 131 -21.68 1.03 -15.47
N LYS A 132 -21.07 1.38 -14.34
CA LYS A 132 -21.46 2.57 -13.59
C LYS A 132 -21.06 3.81 -14.36
N THR A 133 -21.89 4.85 -14.24
CA THR A 133 -21.53 6.20 -14.67
C THR A 133 -20.42 6.77 -13.80
N ASP A 134 -19.69 7.76 -14.32
CA ASP A 134 -18.64 8.45 -13.55
C ASP A 134 -19.22 9.10 -12.28
N GLU A 135 -20.46 9.60 -12.32
CA GLU A 135 -21.18 10.13 -11.17
C GLU A 135 -21.48 9.06 -10.11
N GLU A 136 -21.94 7.87 -10.51
CA GLU A 136 -22.19 6.74 -9.60
C GLU A 136 -20.89 6.27 -8.95
N VAL A 137 -19.81 6.10 -9.73
CA VAL A 137 -18.50 5.72 -9.21
C VAL A 137 -18.00 6.76 -8.20
N ARG A 138 -18.17 8.05 -8.49
CA ARG A 138 -17.79 9.11 -7.55
C ARG A 138 -18.60 9.07 -6.27
N THR A 139 -19.91 8.84 -6.37
CA THR A 139 -20.80 8.73 -5.21
C THR A 139 -20.40 7.56 -4.32
N ASP A 140 -20.15 6.38 -4.91
CA ASP A 140 -19.70 5.20 -4.17
C ASP A 140 -18.36 5.46 -3.44
N ILE A 141 -17.45 6.19 -4.07
CA ILE A 141 -16.17 6.57 -3.47
C ILE A 141 -16.41 7.53 -2.29
N GLU A 142 -17.25 8.54 -2.45
CA GLU A 142 -17.62 9.50 -1.40
C GLU A 142 -18.27 8.77 -0.20
N GLU A 143 -19.19 7.85 -0.45
CA GLU A 143 -19.82 7.01 0.58
C GLU A 143 -18.81 6.11 1.30
N GLU A 144 -17.86 5.49 0.57
CA GLU A 144 -16.77 4.68 1.16
C GLU A 144 -15.88 5.56 2.06
N TYR A 145 -15.58 6.79 1.63
CA TYR A 145 -14.80 7.76 2.43
C TYR A 145 -15.54 8.18 3.70
N GLU A 146 -16.82 8.53 3.62
CA GLU A 146 -17.64 8.91 4.79
C GLU A 146 -17.72 7.77 5.81
N LEU A 147 -17.90 6.53 5.33
CA LEU A 147 -17.91 5.34 6.19
C LEU A 147 -16.56 5.15 6.90
N MET A 148 -15.46 5.29 6.16
CA MET A 148 -14.11 5.19 6.70
C MET A 148 -13.81 6.30 7.72
N GLU A 149 -14.21 7.54 7.43
CA GLU A 149 -14.08 8.67 8.35
C GLU A 149 -14.85 8.42 9.65
N GLY A 150 -16.08 7.92 9.56
CA GLY A 150 -16.89 7.53 10.72
C GLY A 150 -16.22 6.45 11.59
N LEU A 151 -15.61 5.43 10.96
CA LEU A 151 -14.87 4.39 11.68
C LEU A 151 -13.61 4.93 12.37
N VAL A 152 -12.85 5.80 11.70
CA VAL A 152 -11.67 6.46 12.26
C VAL A 152 -12.06 7.33 13.43
N LYS A 153 -13.10 8.16 13.30
CA LYS A 153 -13.62 9.01 14.38
C LYS A 153 -14.02 8.18 15.60
N LYS A 154 -14.79 7.11 15.41
CA LYS A 154 -15.19 6.19 16.49
C LYS A 154 -13.99 5.55 17.18
N ARG A 155 -12.93 5.22 16.42
CA ARG A 155 -11.69 4.66 16.97
C ARG A 155 -10.91 5.71 17.78
N MET A 156 -10.84 6.95 17.29
CA MET A 156 -10.18 8.07 18.00
C MET A 156 -10.89 8.38 19.32
N GLU A 157 -12.22 8.47 19.33
CA GLU A 157 -13.00 8.67 20.56
C GLU A 157 -12.79 7.54 21.58
N LYS A 158 -12.60 6.30 21.10
CA LYS A 158 -12.29 5.15 21.97
C LYS A 158 -10.90 5.31 22.60
N ILE A 159 -9.90 5.68 21.80
CA ILE A 159 -8.52 5.91 22.29
C ILE A 159 -8.51 7.04 23.33
N GLU A 160 -9.17 8.16 23.04
CA GLU A 160 -9.25 9.30 23.95
C GLU A 160 -9.93 8.92 25.29
N LYS A 161 -11.01 8.13 25.25
CA LYS A 161 -11.67 7.60 26.46
C LYS A 161 -10.75 6.69 27.26
N GLU A 162 -9.99 5.81 26.59
CA GLU A 162 -9.03 4.92 27.25
C GLU A 162 -7.86 5.70 27.88
N GLU A 163 -7.33 6.71 27.20
CA GLU A 163 -6.25 7.57 27.69
C GLU A 163 -6.70 8.42 28.88
N ASN A 164 -7.89 9.04 28.79
CA ASN A 164 -8.49 9.78 29.91
C ASN A 164 -8.76 8.87 31.10
N GLY A 165 -9.21 7.62 30.87
CA GLY A 165 -9.37 6.62 31.92
C GLY A 165 -8.05 6.27 32.61
N LYS A 166 -6.98 6.03 31.84
CA LYS A 166 -5.63 5.79 32.38
C LYS A 166 -5.12 6.99 33.19
N LEU A 167 -5.32 8.21 32.69
CA LEU A 167 -4.91 9.43 33.38
C LEU A 167 -5.66 9.63 34.71
N GLN A 168 -6.97 9.35 34.73
CA GLN A 168 -7.78 9.40 35.95
C GLN A 168 -7.31 8.37 36.98
N GLU A 169 -6.99 7.15 36.55
CA GLU A 169 -6.49 6.09 37.41
C GLU A 169 -5.10 6.43 37.99
N GLN A 170 -4.20 6.99 37.18
CA GLN A 170 -2.92 7.51 37.65
C GLN A 170 -3.09 8.57 38.74
N ARG A 171 -4.04 9.50 38.57
CA ARG A 171 -4.37 10.51 39.58
C ARG A 171 -4.88 9.86 40.88
N ARG A 172 -5.76 8.85 40.81
CA ARG A 172 -6.25 8.11 41.99
C ARG A 172 -5.12 7.44 42.75
N GLN A 173 -4.23 6.75 42.04
CA GLN A 173 -3.05 6.11 42.64
C GLN A 173 -2.11 7.11 43.30
N TYR A 174 -1.92 8.29 42.68
CA TYR A 174 -1.14 9.36 43.26
C TYR A 174 -1.72 9.86 44.59
N TYR A 175 -3.03 10.15 44.65
CA TYR A 175 -3.69 10.59 45.87
C TYR A 175 -3.65 9.53 46.98
N GLN A 176 -3.84 8.26 46.63
CA GLN A 176 -3.76 7.15 47.57
C GLN A 176 -2.36 7.06 48.20
N LYS A 177 -1.29 7.15 47.40
CA LYS A 177 0.10 7.17 47.89
C LYS A 177 0.37 8.36 48.83
N GLN A 178 -0.16 9.55 48.52
CA GLN A 178 -0.02 10.72 49.39
C GLN A 178 -0.74 10.54 50.73
N LYS A 179 -1.91 9.90 50.74
CA LYS A 179 -2.65 9.59 51.97
C LYS A 179 -1.91 8.58 52.85
N GLU A 180 -1.40 7.50 52.25
CA GLU A 180 -0.59 6.49 52.94
C GLU A 180 0.69 7.08 53.54
N LYS A 181 1.37 7.96 52.78
CA LYS A 181 2.56 8.68 53.27
C LYS A 181 2.26 9.52 54.51
N LYS A 182 1.16 10.29 54.49
CA LYS A 182 0.74 11.09 55.66
C LYS A 182 0.38 10.23 56.87
N GLN A 183 -0.24 9.07 56.64
CA GLN A 183 -0.55 8.14 57.72
C GLN A 183 0.72 7.55 58.34
N GLN A 184 1.70 7.16 57.52
CA GLN A 184 3.01 6.69 57.99
C GLN A 184 3.77 7.75 58.77
N GLU A 185 3.73 9.02 58.33
CA GLU A 185 4.33 10.15 59.04
C GLU A 185 3.67 10.37 60.42
N ALA A 186 2.34 10.32 60.50
CA ALA A 186 1.61 10.46 61.76
C ALA A 186 1.83 9.28 62.72
N GLU A 187 1.90 8.05 62.21
CA GLU A 187 2.22 6.86 63.01
C GLU A 187 3.67 6.91 63.55
N ALA A 188 4.61 7.41 62.75
CA ALA A 188 6.01 7.62 63.17
C ALA A 188 6.14 8.70 64.25
N GLU A 189 5.39 9.81 64.12
CA GLU A 189 5.33 10.87 65.14
C GLU A 189 4.74 10.36 66.46
N ALA A 190 3.64 9.59 66.41
CA ALA A 190 3.02 8.99 67.59
C ALA A 190 3.92 7.95 68.29
N THR A 191 4.71 7.18 67.55
CA THR A 191 5.68 6.23 68.16
C THR A 191 6.88 6.93 68.77
N ALA A 192 7.32 8.06 68.22
CA ALA A 192 8.40 8.86 68.79
C ALA A 192 8.02 9.47 70.15
N GLU A 193 6.76 9.85 70.38
CA GLU A 193 6.31 10.40 71.67
C GLU A 193 6.20 9.35 72.80
N VAL A 194 6.06 8.06 72.47
CA VAL A 194 5.93 6.98 73.48
C VAL A 194 7.28 6.39 73.90
N THR A 195 8.38 6.76 73.23
CA THR A 195 9.74 6.29 73.56
C THR A 195 10.60 7.38 74.19
N VAL A 196 10.18 7.85 75.38
CA VAL A 196 11.07 8.51 76.35
C VAL A 196 11.44 7.45 77.40
N ASP A 197 12.75 7.29 77.64
CA ASP A 197 13.41 6.34 78.56
C ASP A 197 13.43 4.86 78.15
N VAL A 198 14.34 4.49 77.23
CA VAL A 198 15.38 3.47 77.45
C VAL A 198 16.49 3.67 76.39
N LEU A 199 17.70 4.02 76.84
CA LEU A 199 18.92 4.00 76.03
C LEU A 199 19.22 2.58 75.52
N PRO A 200 19.44 2.37 74.20
CA PRO A 200 20.12 1.18 73.72
C PRO A 200 21.50 1.51 73.15
N SER A 201 22.48 0.75 73.63
CA SER A 201 23.87 0.70 73.14
C SER A 201 23.97 0.30 71.66
N PRO A 202 25.07 0.67 70.97
CA PRO A 202 25.22 0.47 69.53
C PRO A 202 25.61 -0.98 69.20
N PRO A 203 25.04 -1.59 68.14
CA PRO A 203 25.65 -2.74 67.52
C PRO A 203 26.34 -2.33 66.22
N ASP A 204 27.66 -2.54 66.22
CA ASP A 204 28.41 -2.93 65.02
C ASP A 204 27.71 -4.11 64.33
N ASN A 205 27.51 -4.04 63.02
CA ASN A 205 27.77 -5.14 62.08
C ASN A 205 27.37 -4.79 60.64
N LEU A 206 28.42 -4.63 59.81
CA LEU A 206 28.37 -4.67 58.35
C LEU A 206 27.89 -6.05 57.86
N LYS A 207 26.71 -6.14 57.25
CA LYS A 207 26.30 -7.32 56.46
C LYS A 207 26.11 -6.99 54.98
N LYS A 208 26.83 -7.78 54.19
CA LYS A 208 26.99 -7.77 52.73
C LYS A 208 25.66 -8.05 52.01
N ILE A 209 25.38 -7.27 50.98
CA ILE A 209 24.30 -7.49 50.00
C ILE A 209 24.79 -8.48 48.92
N PRO A 210 24.05 -9.56 48.59
CA PRO A 210 24.46 -10.51 47.56
C PRO A 210 24.06 -10.06 46.16
N LYS A 211 25.04 -10.11 45.23
CA LYS A 211 24.85 -9.90 43.79
C LYS A 211 24.12 -11.10 43.17
N LYS A 212 22.91 -10.88 42.63
CA LYS A 212 22.20 -11.87 41.81
C LYS A 212 22.84 -11.95 40.42
N ARG A 213 23.33 -13.14 40.10
CA ARG A 213 23.92 -13.56 38.83
C ARG A 213 22.78 -14.07 37.94
N LEU A 214 22.51 -13.41 36.81
CA LEU A 214 21.54 -13.91 35.83
C LEU A 214 22.23 -14.97 34.96
N SER A 215 21.65 -16.18 34.98
CA SER A 215 22.13 -17.37 34.29
C SER A 215 21.81 -17.31 32.81
N SER A 216 22.83 -17.58 32.00
CA SER A 216 22.78 -17.79 30.56
C SER A 216 22.76 -19.30 30.32
N GLN A 217 21.73 -19.82 29.65
CA GLN A 217 21.74 -21.09 28.90
C GLN A 217 20.34 -21.33 28.33
N MET A 218 20.22 -21.38 27.00
CA MET A 218 19.47 -22.38 26.23
C MET A 218 19.76 -22.09 24.75
N LEU A 219 20.59 -22.94 24.15
CA LEU A 219 20.86 -23.01 22.72
C LEU A 219 20.86 -24.49 22.40
N GLU A 220 19.96 -24.90 21.50
CA GLU A 220 20.10 -25.99 20.51
C GLU A 220 18.72 -26.47 20.05
N ASN A 221 18.43 -26.28 18.76
CA ASN A 221 17.92 -27.29 17.81
C ASN A 221 17.21 -26.59 16.63
N GLU A 222 17.96 -26.27 15.57
CA GLU A 222 17.39 -25.97 14.26
C GLU A 222 17.58 -27.15 13.31
N VAL A 223 16.45 -27.79 13.00
CA VAL A 223 16.29 -28.77 11.93
C VAL A 223 16.16 -28.02 10.61
N THR A 224 17.11 -28.23 9.71
CA THR A 224 17.15 -27.66 8.36
C THR A 224 15.93 -28.05 7.52
N ALA A 225 15.02 -27.09 7.32
CA ALA A 225 13.94 -27.15 6.35
C ALA A 225 14.40 -26.61 4.97
N PRO A 226 13.85 -27.14 3.86
CA PRO A 226 14.22 -26.73 2.49
C PRO A 226 13.82 -25.26 2.19
N PRO A 227 14.43 -24.63 1.16
CA PRO A 227 14.31 -23.19 0.91
C PRO A 227 12.87 -22.78 0.60
N SER A 228 12.18 -22.36 1.65
CA SER A 228 10.87 -21.71 1.62
C SER A 228 10.97 -20.47 0.73
N LYS A 229 10.02 -20.34 -0.21
CA LYS A 229 9.87 -19.15 -1.05
C LYS A 229 9.77 -17.95 -0.11
N ARG A 230 10.73 -17.02 -0.21
CA ARG A 230 10.80 -15.85 0.68
C ARG A 230 9.42 -15.19 0.75
N PRO A 231 8.83 -15.01 1.95
CA PRO A 231 7.52 -14.43 2.09
C PRO A 231 7.48 -13.05 1.42
N ARG A 232 6.47 -12.85 0.57
CA ARG A 232 6.17 -11.52 0.02
C ARG A 232 5.70 -10.65 1.18
N VAL A 233 6.39 -9.54 1.39
CA VAL A 233 5.99 -8.53 2.38
C VAL A 233 4.97 -7.64 1.68
N TYR A 234 3.75 -7.61 2.19
CA TYR A 234 2.71 -6.68 1.78
C TYR A 234 2.71 -5.51 2.77
N TYR A 235 2.66 -4.29 2.25
CA TYR A 235 2.51 -3.08 3.05
C TYR A 235 1.04 -2.69 3.06
N SER A 236 0.50 -2.40 4.25
CA SER A 236 -0.87 -1.90 4.37
C SER A 236 -0.91 -0.37 4.22
N VAL A 237 -2.12 0.19 4.09
CA VAL A 237 -2.31 1.64 4.04
C VAL A 237 -1.82 2.30 5.33
N GLU A 238 -1.95 1.64 6.48
CA GLU A 238 -1.44 2.14 7.76
C GLU A 238 0.09 2.20 7.81
N ASP A 239 0.76 1.25 7.14
CA ASP A 239 2.22 1.29 7.03
C ASP A 239 2.67 2.46 6.16
N ASP A 240 1.94 2.73 5.07
CA ASP A 240 2.19 3.87 4.20
C ASP A 240 2.03 5.20 4.96
N VAL A 241 0.98 5.32 5.78
CA VAL A 241 0.76 6.51 6.64
C VAL A 241 1.93 6.70 7.60
N LYS A 242 2.44 5.63 8.23
CA LYS A 242 3.61 5.71 9.14
C LYS A 242 4.87 6.16 8.40
N LEU A 243 5.11 5.63 7.21
CA LEU A 243 6.27 5.99 6.39
C LEU A 243 6.23 7.46 5.98
N TRP A 244 5.08 7.95 5.52
CA TRP A 244 4.92 9.36 5.19
C TRP A 244 5.02 10.27 6.40
N THR A 245 4.46 9.88 7.55
CA THR A 245 4.58 10.65 8.80
C THR A 245 6.04 10.78 9.23
N HIS A 246 6.84 9.72 9.07
CA HIS A 246 8.28 9.77 9.33
C HIS A 246 9.02 10.68 8.35
N LEU A 247 8.67 10.64 7.05
CA LEU A 247 9.24 11.56 6.07
C LEU A 247 8.92 13.01 6.41
N LEU A 248 7.67 13.30 6.78
CA LEU A 248 7.23 14.64 7.15
C LEU A 248 7.96 15.18 8.38
N SER A 249 8.20 14.33 9.40
CA SER A 249 8.97 14.75 10.58
C SER A 249 10.42 15.08 10.21
N LYS A 250 11.02 14.33 9.28
CA LYS A 250 12.36 14.57 8.76
C LYS A 250 12.47 15.81 7.88
N VAL A 251 11.47 16.10 7.05
CA VAL A 251 11.44 17.31 6.21
C VAL A 251 11.49 18.58 7.08
N ASN A 252 10.84 18.53 8.24
CA ASN A 252 10.84 19.65 9.17
C ASN A 252 12.19 19.84 9.90
N SER A 253 13.03 18.80 9.97
CA SER A 253 14.33 18.84 10.67
C SER A 253 15.53 18.99 9.74
N GLU A 254 15.48 18.44 8.54
CA GLU A 254 16.60 18.31 7.61
C GLU A 254 16.22 18.80 6.20
N HIS A 255 17.13 19.51 5.53
CA HIS A 255 16.85 20.15 4.23
C HIS A 255 17.07 19.25 3.01
N GLU A 256 17.71 18.09 3.15
CA GLU A 256 18.02 17.20 2.01
C GLU A 256 17.70 15.75 2.37
N LEU A 257 16.54 15.25 1.93
CA LEU A 257 16.14 13.86 2.11
C LEU A 257 16.34 13.07 0.83
N ASN A 258 16.85 11.85 0.95
CA ASN A 258 16.91 10.91 -0.17
C ASN A 258 16.26 9.57 0.20
N PRO A 259 14.92 9.48 0.16
CA PRO A 259 14.19 8.26 0.50
C PRO A 259 14.37 7.12 -0.52
N LYS A 260 15.00 7.38 -1.67
CA LYS A 260 15.39 6.33 -2.63
C LYS A 260 16.62 5.56 -2.16
N SER A 261 17.38 6.09 -1.20
CA SER A 261 18.54 5.43 -0.61
C SER A 261 18.13 4.47 0.50
N GLY A 262 18.58 3.21 0.43
CA GLY A 262 18.37 2.26 1.53
C GLY A 262 18.93 2.75 2.89
N LYS A 263 20.01 3.53 2.87
CA LYS A 263 20.61 4.12 4.08
C LYS A 263 19.66 5.03 4.84
N PHE A 264 18.75 5.70 4.13
CA PHE A 264 17.74 6.58 4.74
C PHE A 264 16.81 5.77 5.66
N TRP A 265 16.35 4.62 5.18
CA TRP A 265 15.41 3.75 5.91
C TRP A 265 16.02 3.01 7.09
N LYS A 266 17.35 3.00 7.22
CA LYS A 266 18.03 2.36 8.35
C LYS A 266 17.65 2.99 9.68
N GLU A 267 17.47 4.31 9.72
CA GLU A 267 17.04 5.01 10.94
C GLU A 267 15.60 4.65 11.31
N PHE A 268 14.70 4.61 10.33
CA PHE A 268 13.30 4.23 10.52
C PHE A 268 13.14 2.79 11.03
N LEU A 269 13.92 1.86 10.49
CA LEU A 269 13.85 0.44 10.85
C LEU A 269 14.59 0.08 12.15
N GLY A 270 15.49 0.95 12.61
CA GLY A 270 16.36 0.72 13.77
C GLY A 270 17.62 -0.10 13.46
N GLU A 271 18.53 -0.18 14.45
CA GLU A 271 19.89 -0.74 14.28
C GLU A 271 19.92 -2.24 13.92
N ASN A 272 18.88 -2.98 14.26
CA ASN A 272 18.79 -4.43 14.07
C ASN A 272 18.14 -4.84 12.74
N ALA A 273 17.83 -3.89 11.87
CA ALA A 273 17.14 -4.16 10.63
C ALA A 273 18.03 -4.86 9.60
N GLU A 274 17.49 -5.88 8.93
CA GLU A 274 18.18 -6.51 7.80
C GLU A 274 18.32 -5.53 6.63
N LYS A 275 19.51 -5.47 6.01
CA LYS A 275 19.77 -4.68 4.79
C LYS A 275 18.78 -4.94 3.64
N ILE A 276 18.16 -6.13 3.62
CA ILE A 276 17.14 -6.49 2.63
C ILE A 276 15.87 -5.65 2.83
N MET A 277 15.48 -5.34 4.07
CA MET A 277 14.31 -4.51 4.37
C MET A 277 14.51 -3.06 3.93
N GLU A 278 15.71 -2.50 4.09
CA GLU A 278 16.06 -1.15 3.61
C GLU A 278 15.78 -1.00 2.10
N ARG A 279 16.21 -1.97 1.29
CA ARG A 279 15.99 -1.94 -0.17
C ARG A 279 14.52 -2.13 -0.54
N LYS A 280 13.80 -3.00 0.19
CA LYS A 280 12.36 -3.21 -0.02
C LYS A 280 11.57 -1.93 0.25
N LEU A 281 11.92 -1.19 1.31
CA LEU A 281 11.30 0.09 1.65
C LEU A 281 11.62 1.17 0.62
N ALA A 282 12.86 1.29 0.15
CA ALA A 282 13.20 2.21 -0.92
C ALA A 282 12.42 1.93 -2.21
N TYR A 283 12.23 0.65 -2.55
CA TYR A 283 11.40 0.24 -3.68
C TYR A 283 9.91 0.54 -3.45
N HIS A 284 9.40 0.25 -2.26
CA HIS A 284 8.00 0.50 -1.88
C HIS A 284 7.69 1.99 -1.90
N TYR A 285 8.58 2.83 -1.38
CA TYR A 285 8.49 4.29 -1.46
C TYR A 285 8.29 4.78 -2.90
N GLY A 286 8.99 4.20 -3.88
CA GLY A 286 8.80 4.57 -5.29
C GLY A 286 7.36 4.35 -5.78
N LYS A 287 6.67 3.31 -5.30
CA LYS A 287 5.25 3.07 -5.61
C LYS A 287 4.32 4.01 -4.84
N MET A 288 4.65 4.25 -3.59
CA MET A 288 3.86 5.06 -2.67
C MET A 288 3.89 6.55 -3.08
N ALA A 289 5.04 7.04 -3.55
CA ALA A 289 5.23 8.42 -4.02
C ALA A 289 4.23 8.82 -5.12
N ASN A 290 3.96 7.92 -6.07
CA ASN A 290 2.99 8.17 -7.14
C ASN A 290 1.54 8.29 -6.64
N ASN A 291 1.26 7.85 -5.41
CA ASN A 291 -0.08 7.86 -4.82
C ASN A 291 -0.19 8.82 -3.61
N LEU A 292 0.77 9.73 -3.42
CA LEU A 292 0.78 10.65 -2.28
C LEU A 292 -0.53 11.48 -2.17
N HIS A 293 -1.13 11.88 -3.29
CA HIS A 293 -2.39 12.63 -3.31
C HIS A 293 -3.58 11.85 -2.71
N LYS A 294 -3.53 10.51 -2.72
CA LYS A 294 -4.57 9.62 -2.16
C LYS A 294 -4.44 9.37 -0.66
N MET A 295 -3.31 9.74 -0.06
CA MET A 295 -3.08 9.52 1.37
C MET A 295 -4.06 10.37 2.20
N PRO A 296 -4.45 9.92 3.41
CA PRO A 296 -5.36 10.63 4.31
C PRO A 296 -4.64 11.76 5.05
N PHE A 297 -3.89 12.58 4.32
CA PHE A 297 -3.26 13.79 4.82
C PHE A 297 -4.00 15.03 4.32
N ASP A 298 -3.92 16.09 5.12
CA ASP A 298 -4.38 17.39 4.67
C ASP A 298 -3.56 17.90 3.46
N MET A 299 -4.10 18.93 2.80
CA MET A 299 -3.47 19.52 1.62
C MET A 299 -2.08 20.10 1.93
N ARG A 300 -1.88 20.66 3.12
CA ARG A 300 -0.63 21.30 3.52
C ARG A 300 0.48 20.27 3.63
N MET A 301 0.25 19.17 4.34
CA MET A 301 1.18 18.06 4.49
C MET A 301 1.54 17.44 3.15
N LYS A 302 0.55 17.21 2.27
CA LYS A 302 0.79 16.72 0.91
C LYS A 302 1.70 17.67 0.13
N THR A 303 1.41 18.97 0.16
CA THR A 303 2.19 20.01 -0.54
C THR A 303 3.62 20.07 -0.04
N VAL A 304 3.82 20.03 1.29
CA VAL A 304 5.15 19.99 1.93
C VAL A 304 5.94 18.76 1.46
N LEU A 305 5.30 17.58 1.41
CA LEU A 305 5.94 16.34 0.96
C LEU A 305 6.30 16.37 -0.52
N TYR A 306 5.40 16.85 -1.40
CA TYR A 306 5.68 17.00 -2.84
C TYR A 306 6.86 17.94 -3.08
N TYR A 307 6.87 19.09 -2.39
CA TYR A 307 7.93 20.08 -2.48
C TYR A 307 9.28 19.55 -1.98
N ALA A 308 9.32 19.06 -0.73
CA ALA A 308 10.58 18.70 -0.08
C ALA A 308 11.24 17.44 -0.68
N LEU A 309 10.46 16.55 -1.28
CA LEU A 309 10.95 15.30 -1.85
C LEU A 309 11.10 15.35 -3.37
N HIS A 310 10.84 16.50 -4.00
CA HIS A 310 10.85 16.68 -5.46
C HIS A 310 10.06 15.58 -6.19
N ILE A 311 8.83 15.34 -5.72
CA ILE A 311 7.92 14.37 -6.35
C ILE A 311 7.08 15.11 -7.39
N PRO A 312 6.97 14.62 -8.63
CA PRO A 312 6.04 15.17 -9.61
C PRO A 312 4.61 15.14 -9.08
N VAL A 313 3.94 16.28 -9.12
CA VAL A 313 2.57 16.41 -8.61
C VAL A 313 1.61 15.79 -9.62
N GLU A 314 0.65 14.98 -9.12
CA GLU A 314 -0.42 14.45 -9.97
C GLU A 314 -1.31 15.60 -10.48
N SER A 315 -1.69 15.54 -11.76
CA SER A 315 -2.32 16.66 -12.47
C SER A 315 -3.62 17.15 -11.83
N ARG A 316 -4.52 16.25 -11.41
CA ARG A 316 -5.80 16.63 -10.76
C ARG A 316 -5.55 17.29 -9.40
N PHE A 317 -4.63 16.74 -8.60
CA PHE A 317 -4.24 17.36 -7.33
C PHE A 317 -3.57 18.72 -7.53
N LEU A 318 -2.77 18.88 -8.59
CA LEU A 318 -2.14 20.16 -8.93
C LEU A 318 -3.17 21.24 -9.30
N GLU A 319 -4.19 20.90 -10.10
CA GLU A 319 -5.30 21.81 -10.39
C GLU A 319 -6.03 22.24 -9.12
N HIS A 320 -6.32 21.27 -8.25
CA HIS A 320 -6.93 21.54 -6.95
C HIS A 320 -6.05 22.46 -6.09
N LEU A 321 -4.74 22.24 -6.07
CA LEU A 321 -3.78 23.06 -5.32
C LEU A 321 -3.70 24.50 -5.87
N LYS A 322 -3.66 24.66 -7.19
CA LYS A 322 -3.66 25.98 -7.87
C LYS A 322 -4.94 26.79 -7.64
N SER A 323 -6.07 26.11 -7.44
CA SER A 323 -7.34 26.80 -7.12
C SER A 323 -7.36 27.43 -5.73
N LYS A 324 -6.50 26.97 -4.81
CA LYS A 324 -6.47 27.42 -3.41
C LYS A 324 -5.23 28.24 -3.07
N THR A 325 -4.11 28.00 -3.76
CA THR A 325 -2.82 28.62 -3.45
C THR A 325 -2.00 28.91 -4.69
N ASP A 326 -1.17 29.94 -4.61
CA ASP A 326 -0.17 30.21 -5.64
C ASP A 326 1.00 29.22 -5.54
N VAL A 327 1.17 28.41 -6.58
CA VAL A 327 2.17 27.34 -6.66
C VAL A 327 2.88 27.40 -8.01
N THR A 328 4.21 27.40 -7.94
CA THR A 328 5.09 27.35 -9.10
C THR A 328 5.66 25.94 -9.26
N ILE A 329 5.65 25.46 -10.50
CA ILE A 329 6.04 24.09 -10.88
C ILE A 329 7.17 24.18 -11.91
N ASP A 330 8.13 23.25 -11.84
CA ASP A 330 9.19 23.13 -12.84
C ASP A 330 8.78 22.30 -14.07
N GLU A 331 9.71 22.13 -15.02
CA GLU A 331 9.51 21.33 -16.24
C GLU A 331 9.22 19.84 -15.96
N ASN A 332 9.57 19.34 -14.77
CA ASN A 332 9.35 17.95 -14.35
C ASN A 332 8.04 17.76 -13.59
N GLY A 333 7.22 18.80 -13.44
CA GLY A 333 5.99 18.74 -12.67
C GLY A 333 6.20 18.78 -11.15
N CYS A 334 7.39 19.17 -10.67
CA CYS A 334 7.71 19.27 -9.24
C CYS A 334 7.47 20.69 -8.70
N ILE A 335 7.03 20.80 -7.45
CA ILE A 335 6.84 22.10 -6.79
C ILE A 335 8.21 22.73 -6.50
N VAL A 336 8.39 23.99 -6.92
CA VAL A 336 9.63 24.76 -6.66
C VAL A 336 9.42 25.94 -5.72
N ALA A 337 8.20 26.46 -5.62
CA ALA A 337 7.79 27.38 -4.56
C ALA A 337 6.26 27.35 -4.39
N TYR A 338 5.81 27.56 -3.16
CA TYR A 338 4.40 27.68 -2.81
C TYR A 338 4.20 28.68 -1.67
N ASN A 339 3.06 29.37 -1.64
CA ASN A 339 2.71 30.26 -0.55
C ASN A 339 2.14 29.48 0.66
N SER A 340 2.95 29.28 1.70
CA SER A 340 2.55 28.46 2.85
C SER A 340 1.43 29.07 3.70
N PHE A 341 1.18 30.38 3.61
CA PHE A 341 0.23 31.10 4.47
C PHE A 341 -1.23 30.93 4.05
N GLU A 342 -1.49 30.54 2.80
CA GLU A 342 -2.86 30.39 2.29
C GLU A 342 -3.43 28.98 2.45
N ILE A 343 -2.59 27.99 2.81
CA ILE A 343 -3.04 26.60 3.01
C ILE A 343 -3.72 26.42 4.39
N SER A 344 -3.85 27.47 5.21
CA SER A 344 -4.49 27.38 6.53
C SER A 344 -6.02 27.44 6.42
N GLY A 345 -6.62 26.34 5.96
CA GLY A 345 -7.97 25.98 6.41
C GLY A 345 -7.86 25.30 7.77
N GLU A 346 -8.12 26.07 8.83
CA GLU A 346 -8.22 25.68 10.26
C GLU A 346 -6.93 25.28 11.02
N ALA A 347 -6.48 26.24 11.85
CA ALA A 347 -5.81 26.15 13.16
C ALA A 347 -4.74 25.07 13.41
N ASP A 348 -3.45 25.43 13.24
CA ASP A 348 -2.57 25.75 14.38
C ASP A 348 -1.15 26.12 13.90
N TYR A 349 -0.59 27.12 14.58
CA TYR A 349 0.62 27.87 14.25
C TYR A 349 1.91 27.07 14.48
N ILE A 350 2.79 26.98 13.47
CA ILE A 350 4.20 26.57 13.64
C ILE A 350 5.10 27.59 12.93
N PRO A 351 6.14 28.15 13.58
CA PRO A 351 7.01 29.15 12.97
C PRO A 351 8.02 28.53 12.00
N THR A 352 7.98 28.93 10.73
CA THR A 352 9.01 28.60 9.74
C THR A 352 10.15 29.64 9.80
N LYS A 353 11.39 29.18 9.97
CA LYS A 353 12.59 30.01 9.76
C LYS A 353 12.87 30.09 8.26
N LYS A 354 13.11 31.31 7.76
CA LYS A 354 13.40 31.58 6.34
C LYS A 354 14.65 30.83 5.86
N PRO A 355 14.64 30.19 4.68
CA PRO A 355 15.85 29.68 4.05
C PRO A 355 16.70 30.84 3.51
N THR A 356 18.01 30.78 3.79
CA THR A 356 19.03 31.67 3.23
C THR A 356 19.16 31.44 1.73
N SER A 357 18.89 32.51 0.97
CA SER A 357 19.04 32.60 -0.49
C SER A 357 20.46 32.21 -0.93
N ARG A 358 20.57 31.21 -1.82
CA ARG A 358 21.82 30.90 -2.52
C ARG A 358 22.01 31.91 -3.66
N ARG A 359 23.18 32.53 -3.64
CA ARG A 359 23.76 33.48 -4.59
C ARG A 359 23.80 32.86 -6.00
N THR A 360 23.12 33.48 -6.96
CA THR A 360 23.30 33.19 -8.39
C THR A 360 24.66 33.71 -8.85
N SER A 361 25.49 32.80 -9.36
CA SER A 361 26.75 33.13 -10.01
C SER A 361 26.45 33.72 -11.38
N ARG A 362 26.87 34.97 -11.56
CA ARG A 362 26.86 35.74 -12.81
C ARG A 362 27.82 35.08 -13.81
N LEU A 363 27.31 34.64 -14.96
CA LEU A 363 28.09 34.26 -16.12
C LEU A 363 28.40 35.53 -16.92
N ASP A 364 29.63 36.02 -16.80
CA ASP A 364 30.23 36.89 -17.81
C ASP A 364 31.00 35.96 -18.76
N ILE A 365 30.57 35.86 -20.02
CA ILE A 365 31.35 35.29 -21.12
C ILE A 365 31.62 36.42 -22.12
N TYR A 366 32.91 36.60 -22.40
CA TYR A 366 33.48 37.47 -23.42
C TYR A 366 33.25 36.94 -24.84
#